data_AF-A0A7C4XWL5-F1
#
_entry.id   AF-A0A7C4XWL5-F1
#
_cell.length_a   1.000
_cell.length_b   1.000
_cell.length_c   1.000
_cell.angle_alpha   90.00
_cell.angle_beta   90.00
_cell.angle_gamma   90.00
#
_symmetry.space_group_name_H-M   'P 1'
#
loop_
_entity.id
_entity.type
_entity.pdbx_description
1 polymer ?
#
loop_
_entity_poly.entity_id
_entity_poly.type
_entity_poly.pdbx_seq_one_letter_code
_entity_poly.pdbx_strand_id
1 'polypeptide(L)'
;MEIIIKLNEIFPGISFLGARVSGELVREQMEKAIDNGDTVVIDFDGIEDITQGFGDEIVGIFTRAYGKDFIKEKVKAINYSESVKTVLNWVVSYSSKYYKERQEELNAVRYFVDEHPELIEIVLTKEQIEKIKEIVLRDLEANNNKEANDE
;
A
#
# COMPACT_ATOMS: atom_id res chain seq x y z
N MET A 1 -11.82 -1.33 13.44
CA MET A 1 -13.21 -1.17 12.97
C MET A 1 -13.26 -1.28 11.45
N GLU A 2 -14.43 -1.19 10.82
CA GLU A 2 -14.54 -1.06 9.36
C GLU A 2 -14.87 0.39 9.01
N ILE A 3 -14.12 0.97 8.08
CA ILE A 3 -14.38 2.30 7.52
C ILE A 3 -14.89 2.14 6.10
N ILE A 4 -16.08 2.65 5.83
CA ILE A 4 -16.71 2.58 4.51
C ILE A 4 -16.40 3.87 3.75
N ILE A 5 -15.75 3.73 2.59
CA ILE A 5 -15.48 4.83 1.66
C ILE A 5 -16.43 4.68 0.48
N LYS A 6 -17.42 5.57 0.40
CA LYS A 6 -18.43 5.55 -0.65
C LYS A 6 -18.03 6.42 -1.83
N LEU A 7 -17.80 5.80 -2.98
CA LEU A 7 -17.32 6.52 -4.16
C LEU A 7 -18.37 7.48 -4.73
N ASN A 8 -19.66 7.17 -4.60
CA ASN A 8 -20.73 8.07 -5.03
C ASN A 8 -20.88 9.34 -4.17
N GLU A 9 -20.42 9.34 -2.91
CA GLU A 9 -20.38 10.52 -2.06
C GLU A 9 -19.18 11.41 -2.41
N ILE A 10 -18.04 10.81 -2.80
CA ILE A 10 -16.83 11.53 -3.23
C ILE A 10 -17.00 12.07 -4.65
N PHE A 11 -17.62 11.30 -5.55
CA PHE A 11 -17.76 11.59 -6.98
C PHE A 11 -19.24 11.54 -7.39
N PRO A 12 -20.07 12.51 -6.96
CA PRO A 12 -21.51 12.47 -7.21
C PRO A 12 -21.84 12.52 -8.70
N GLY A 13 -22.66 11.59 -9.16
CA GLY A 13 -23.14 11.50 -10.55
C GLY A 13 -22.11 10.97 -11.55
N ILE A 14 -20.97 10.46 -11.09
CA ILE A 14 -19.92 9.89 -11.94
C ILE A 14 -20.00 8.37 -11.87
N SER A 15 -20.17 7.71 -13.02
CA SER A 15 -20.17 6.24 -13.10
C SER A 15 -18.86 5.64 -13.61
N PHE A 16 -17.91 6.47 -14.06
CA PHE A 16 -16.61 6.04 -14.58
C PHE A 16 -15.46 6.76 -13.88
N LEU A 17 -14.57 6.02 -13.20
CA LEU A 17 -13.43 6.59 -12.49
C LEU A 17 -12.10 6.18 -13.15
N GLY A 18 -11.57 7.07 -13.98
CA GLY A 18 -10.38 6.79 -14.78
C GLY A 18 -9.11 7.54 -14.42
N ALA A 19 -9.20 8.62 -13.65
CA ALA A 19 -8.06 9.48 -13.37
C ALA A 19 -7.30 9.03 -12.12
N ARG A 20 -5.96 9.12 -12.17
CA ARG A 20 -5.10 8.85 -11.00
C ARG A 20 -5.39 9.81 -9.85
N VAL A 21 -5.61 11.09 -10.12
CA VAL A 21 -5.97 12.07 -9.09
C VAL A 21 -7.23 11.68 -8.32
N SER A 22 -8.22 11.07 -8.98
CA SER A 22 -9.42 10.54 -8.31
C SER A 22 -9.08 9.34 -7.42
N GLY A 23 -8.19 8.46 -7.88
CA GLY A 23 -7.71 7.33 -7.08
C GLY A 23 -6.89 7.76 -5.87
N GLU A 24 -6.08 8.80 -6.01
CA GLU A 24 -5.28 9.41 -4.94
C GLU A 24 -6.17 9.95 -3.81
N LEU A 25 -7.26 10.66 -4.14
CA LEU A 25 -8.23 11.14 -3.14
C LEU A 25 -8.85 10.01 -2.32
N VAL A 26 -9.07 8.84 -2.93
CA VAL A 26 -9.55 7.65 -2.23
C VAL A 26 -8.41 7.06 -1.40
N ARG A 27 -7.21 6.90 -1.98
CA ARG A 27 -6.02 6.38 -1.30
C ARG A 27 -5.71 7.15 -0.01
N GLU A 28 -5.74 8.47 -0.02
CA GLU A 28 -5.48 9.29 1.19
C GLU A 28 -6.45 8.96 2.35
N GLN A 29 -7.70 8.63 2.04
CA GLN A 29 -8.67 8.19 3.05
C GLN A 29 -8.37 6.75 3.51
N MET A 30 -7.95 5.89 2.58
CA MET A 30 -7.52 4.53 2.90
C MET A 30 -6.30 4.53 3.82
N GLU A 31 -5.28 5.34 3.53
CA GLU A 31 -4.06 5.47 4.33
C GLU A 31 -4.41 5.86 5.77
N LYS A 32 -5.24 6.88 5.96
CA LYS A 32 -5.70 7.30 7.30
C LYS A 32 -6.40 6.18 8.06
N ALA A 33 -7.32 5.46 7.41
CA ALA A 33 -8.03 4.36 8.05
C ALA A 33 -7.09 3.20 8.40
N ILE A 34 -6.22 2.81 7.47
CA ILE A 34 -5.25 1.73 7.65
C ILE A 34 -4.24 2.07 8.75
N ASP A 35 -3.77 3.32 8.81
CA ASP A 35 -2.84 3.79 9.85
C ASP A 35 -3.45 3.73 11.25
N ASN A 36 -4.77 3.86 11.36
CA ASN A 36 -5.53 3.67 12.60
C ASN A 36 -5.86 2.19 12.89
N GLY A 37 -5.32 1.26 12.10
CA GLY A 37 -5.54 -0.18 12.26
C GLY A 37 -6.87 -0.70 11.67
N ASP A 38 -7.67 0.16 11.04
CA ASP A 38 -8.98 -0.21 10.48
C ASP A 38 -8.89 -1.02 9.18
N THR A 39 -9.98 -1.73 8.88
CA THR A 39 -10.22 -2.33 7.56
C THR A 39 -11.02 -1.35 6.70
N VAL A 40 -10.57 -1.12 5.47
CA VAL A 40 -11.25 -0.27 4.49
C VAL A 40 -12.26 -1.08 3.70
N VAL A 41 -13.48 -0.56 3.55
CA VAL A 41 -14.50 -1.07 2.64
C VAL A 41 -14.78 0.00 1.58
N ILE A 42 -14.38 -0.26 0.33
CA ILE A 42 -14.65 0.64 -0.80
C ILE A 42 -16.01 0.26 -1.40
N ASP A 43 -16.96 1.17 -1.32
CA ASP A 43 -18.30 1.01 -1.87
C ASP A 43 -18.37 1.64 -3.27
N PHE A 44 -18.54 0.77 -4.26
CA PHE A 44 -18.62 1.10 -5.68
C PHE A 44 -20.06 1.33 -6.16
N ASP A 45 -21.04 1.49 -5.27
CA ASP A 45 -22.41 1.81 -5.68
C ASP A 45 -22.44 3.05 -6.61
N GLY A 46 -23.14 2.92 -7.73
CA GLY A 46 -23.18 3.92 -8.80
C GLY A 46 -21.94 3.98 -9.71
N ILE A 47 -20.89 3.21 -9.44
CA ILE A 47 -19.70 3.11 -10.30
C ILE A 47 -19.80 1.89 -11.21
N GLU A 48 -19.84 2.13 -12.51
CA GLU A 48 -19.92 1.09 -13.53
C GLU A 48 -18.55 0.55 -13.92
N ASP A 49 -17.53 1.41 -14.01
CA ASP A 49 -16.21 1.01 -14.49
C ASP A 49 -15.07 1.92 -13.98
N ILE A 50 -13.85 1.37 -13.98
CA ILE A 50 -12.63 2.07 -13.56
C ILE A 50 -11.48 1.79 -14.53
N THR A 51 -10.47 2.67 -14.56
CA THR A 51 -9.23 2.37 -15.30
C THR A 51 -8.20 1.68 -14.42
N GLN A 52 -7.18 1.11 -15.06
CA GLN A 52 -5.95 0.67 -14.38
C GLN A 52 -5.37 1.76 -13.49
N GLY A 53 -5.29 3.00 -13.97
CA GLY A 53 -4.67 4.10 -13.26
C GLY A 53 -5.37 4.37 -11.94
N PHE A 54 -6.71 4.35 -11.92
CA PHE A 54 -7.47 4.47 -10.68
C PHE A 54 -7.23 3.25 -9.76
N GLY A 55 -7.30 2.03 -10.30
CA GLY A 55 -7.03 0.81 -9.54
C GLY A 55 -5.63 0.76 -8.93
N ASP A 56 -4.62 1.30 -9.63
CA ASP A 56 -3.24 1.39 -9.15
C ASP A 56 -3.14 2.19 -7.85
N GLU A 57 -3.89 3.29 -7.74
CA GLU A 57 -3.87 4.14 -6.55
C GLU A 57 -4.48 3.44 -5.34
N ILE A 58 -5.64 2.78 -5.54
CA ILE A 58 -6.43 2.23 -4.42
C ILE A 58 -6.01 0.82 -3.99
N VAL A 59 -5.45 -0.01 -4.87
CA VAL A 59 -4.99 -1.36 -4.51
C VAL A 59 -3.58 -1.66 -5.00
N GLY A 60 -3.14 -1.07 -6.10
CA GLY A 60 -1.81 -1.36 -6.67
C GLY A 60 -0.67 -0.91 -5.76
N ILE A 61 -0.70 0.32 -5.25
CA ILE A 61 0.34 0.88 -4.37
C ILE A 61 0.45 0.06 -3.08
N PHE A 62 -0.67 -0.19 -2.40
CA PHE A 62 -0.69 -1.02 -1.21
C PHE A 62 -0.21 -2.45 -1.48
N THR A 63 -0.58 -3.04 -2.62
CA THR A 63 -0.10 -4.39 -2.98
C THR A 63 1.42 -4.40 -3.16
N ARG A 64 2.00 -3.37 -3.79
CA ARG A 64 3.46 -3.28 -4.00
C ARG A 64 4.22 -3.01 -2.70
N ALA A 65 3.61 -2.30 -1.76
CA ALA A 65 4.20 -1.99 -0.47
C ALA A 65 4.11 -3.16 0.52
N TYR A 66 2.94 -3.79 0.64
CA TYR A 66 2.61 -4.71 1.73
C TYR A 66 2.22 -6.12 1.27
N GLY A 67 2.13 -6.34 -0.04
CA GLY A 67 1.79 -7.63 -0.63
C GLY A 67 0.28 -7.89 -0.74
N LYS A 68 -0.05 -8.99 -1.41
CA LYS A 68 -1.44 -9.37 -1.70
C LYS A 68 -2.22 -9.76 -0.46
N ASP A 69 -1.57 -10.37 0.53
CA ASP A 69 -2.27 -10.86 1.72
C ASP A 69 -2.74 -9.70 2.60
N PHE A 70 -1.95 -8.62 2.69
CA PHE A 70 -2.38 -7.35 3.27
C PHE A 70 -3.68 -6.84 2.63
N ILE A 71 -3.78 -6.83 1.29
CA ILE A 71 -5.00 -6.40 0.59
C ILE A 71 -6.20 -7.24 0.99
N LYS A 72 -6.06 -8.57 1.05
CA LYS A 72 -7.17 -9.46 1.43
C LYS A 72 -7.67 -9.21 2.85
N GLU A 73 -6.77 -8.82 3.74
CA GLU A 73 -7.07 -8.58 5.16
C GLU A 73 -7.65 -7.17 5.39
N LYS A 74 -7.04 -6.16 4.78
CA LYS A 74 -7.28 -4.75 5.09
C LYS A 74 -8.18 -4.02 4.10
N VAL A 75 -8.45 -4.58 2.92
CA VAL A 75 -9.25 -3.91 1.89
C VAL A 75 -10.37 -4.83 1.39
N LYS A 76 -11.61 -4.34 1.49
CA LYS A 76 -12.81 -4.96 0.93
C LYS A 76 -13.39 -4.04 -0.15
N ALA A 77 -13.99 -4.64 -1.17
CA ALA A 77 -14.76 -3.93 -2.18
C ALA A 77 -16.18 -4.48 -2.19
N ILE A 78 -17.19 -3.60 -2.25
CA ILE A 78 -18.61 -3.96 -2.30
C ILE A 78 -19.31 -3.19 -3.43
N ASN A 79 -20.47 -3.70 -3.86
CA ASN A 79 -21.32 -3.08 -4.90
C ASN A 79 -20.59 -2.76 -6.22
N TYR A 80 -19.55 -3.51 -6.55
CA TYR A 80 -18.79 -3.32 -7.79
C TYR A 80 -19.43 -4.06 -8.98
N SER A 81 -19.16 -3.59 -10.19
CA SER A 81 -19.44 -4.32 -11.43
C SER A 81 -18.39 -5.41 -11.70
N GLU A 82 -18.69 -6.37 -12.58
CA GLU A 82 -17.70 -7.38 -12.99
C GLU A 82 -16.50 -6.75 -13.74
N SER A 83 -16.70 -5.60 -14.40
CA SER A 83 -15.60 -4.84 -15.02
C SER A 83 -14.64 -4.30 -13.95
N VAL A 84 -15.19 -3.61 -12.93
CA VAL A 84 -14.41 -3.09 -11.80
C VAL A 84 -13.64 -4.21 -11.10
N LYS A 85 -14.32 -5.32 -10.80
CA LYS A 85 -13.69 -6.50 -10.19
C LYS A 85 -12.54 -7.05 -11.03
N THR A 86 -12.71 -7.10 -12.35
CA THR A 86 -11.68 -7.57 -13.29
C THR A 86 -10.45 -6.66 -13.23
N VAL A 87 -10.65 -5.34 -13.25
CA VAL A 87 -9.56 -4.36 -13.15
C VAL A 87 -8.85 -4.47 -11.81
N LEU A 88 -9.56 -4.51 -10.69
CA LEU A 88 -8.97 -4.64 -9.35
C LEU A 88 -8.13 -5.92 -9.22
N ASN A 89 -8.67 -7.07 -9.65
CA ASN A 89 -7.96 -8.34 -9.60
C ASN A 89 -6.69 -8.33 -10.47
N TRP A 90 -6.78 -7.73 -11.65
CA TRP A 90 -5.64 -7.59 -12.53
C TRP A 90 -4.55 -6.70 -11.92
N VAL A 91 -4.94 -5.56 -11.33
CA VAL A 91 -4.02 -4.64 -10.65
C VAL A 91 -3.29 -5.31 -9.49
N VAL A 92 -4.03 -6.01 -8.61
CA VAL A 92 -3.43 -6.77 -7.51
C VAL A 92 -2.50 -7.86 -8.05
N SER A 93 -2.90 -8.57 -9.10
CA SER A 93 -2.11 -9.66 -9.69
C SER A 93 -0.75 -9.21 -10.21
N TYR A 94 -0.69 -8.16 -11.05
CA TYR A 94 0.60 -7.68 -11.54
C TYR A 94 1.40 -6.97 -10.44
N SER A 95 0.74 -6.23 -9.55
CA SER A 95 1.40 -5.51 -8.45
C SER A 95 2.10 -6.46 -7.47
N SER A 96 1.54 -7.66 -7.29
CA SER A 96 2.12 -8.71 -6.44
C SER A 96 3.48 -9.21 -6.93
N LYS A 97 3.79 -9.07 -8.23
CA LYS A 97 5.09 -9.47 -8.78
C LYS A 97 6.19 -8.55 -8.26
N TYR A 98 5.97 -7.24 -8.34
CA TYR A 98 6.89 -6.23 -7.81
C TYR A 98 7.14 -6.37 -6.31
N TYR A 99 6.11 -6.75 -5.54
CA TYR A 99 6.30 -7.04 -4.11
C TYR A 99 7.27 -8.20 -3.90
N LYS A 100 7.11 -9.31 -4.66
CA LYS A 100 7.99 -10.48 -4.55
C LYS A 100 9.43 -10.17 -4.96
N GLU A 101 9.61 -9.51 -6.09
CA GLU A 101 10.92 -9.07 -6.58
C GLU A 101 11.64 -8.22 -5.52
N ARG A 102 10.93 -7.25 -4.93
CA ARG A 102 11.47 -6.44 -3.83
C ARG A 102 11.83 -7.28 -2.59
N GLN A 103 11.03 -8.28 -2.22
CA GLN A 103 11.36 -9.16 -1.09
C GLN A 103 12.60 -10.03 -1.38
N GLU A 104 12.77 -10.50 -2.61
CA GLU A 104 13.97 -11.23 -3.03
C GLU A 104 15.22 -10.35 -2.94
N GLU A 105 15.14 -9.10 -3.42
CA GLU A 105 16.20 -8.10 -3.28
C GLU A 105 16.56 -7.83 -1.81
N LEU A 106 15.55 -7.61 -0.96
CA LEU A 106 15.74 -7.36 0.47
C LEU A 106 16.39 -8.57 1.18
N ASN A 107 15.98 -9.79 0.83
CA ASN A 107 16.58 -10.99 1.39
C ASN A 107 18.05 -11.15 0.99
N ALA A 108 18.41 -10.80 -0.25
CA ALA A 108 19.80 -10.82 -0.70
C ALA A 108 20.65 -9.78 0.06
N VAL A 109 20.12 -8.57 0.25
CA VAL A 109 20.79 -7.53 1.05
C VAL A 109 20.97 -7.99 2.49
N ARG A 110 19.93 -8.54 3.10
CA ARG A 110 19.98 -9.04 4.48
C ARG A 110 20.99 -10.16 4.66
N TYR A 111 21.01 -11.13 3.75
CA TYR A 111 22.03 -12.19 3.74
C TYR A 111 23.45 -11.61 3.73
N PHE A 112 23.72 -10.62 2.88
CA PHE A 112 25.03 -9.99 2.81
C PHE A 112 25.38 -9.21 4.09
N VAL A 113 24.42 -8.49 4.65
CA VAL A 113 24.61 -7.74 5.89
C VAL A 113 24.90 -8.67 7.07
N ASP A 114 24.19 -9.78 7.17
CA ASP A 114 24.27 -10.72 8.29
C ASP A 114 25.52 -11.61 8.18
N GLU A 115 25.85 -12.11 6.99
CA GLU A 115 26.96 -13.05 6.78
C GLU A 115 28.30 -12.38 6.44
N HIS A 116 28.26 -11.16 5.91
CA HIS A 116 29.44 -10.40 5.48
C HIS A 116 29.42 -8.93 5.95
N PRO A 117 29.29 -8.67 7.26
CA PRO A 117 29.19 -7.30 7.80
C PRO A 117 30.43 -6.45 7.47
N GLU A 118 31.61 -7.06 7.29
CA GLU A 118 32.85 -6.38 6.90
C GLU A 118 32.76 -5.66 5.55
N LEU A 119 31.89 -6.16 4.65
CA LEU A 119 31.74 -5.58 3.33
C LEU A 119 30.88 -4.32 3.35
N ILE A 120 30.06 -4.11 4.38
CA ILE A 120 29.23 -2.91 4.53
C ILE A 120 30.13 -1.67 4.64
N GLU A 121 31.19 -1.73 5.43
CA GLU A 121 32.15 -0.62 5.61
C GLU A 121 32.97 -0.33 4.35
N ILE A 122 33.05 -1.30 3.42
CA ILE A 122 33.75 -1.17 2.14
C ILE A 122 32.83 -0.55 1.09
N VAL A 123 31.55 -0.95 1.07
CA VAL A 123 30.58 -0.55 0.04
C VAL A 123 29.92 0.79 0.39
N LEU A 124 29.70 1.08 1.67
CA LEU A 124 29.05 2.29 2.14
C LEU A 124 30.04 3.23 2.82
N THR A 125 29.95 4.50 2.48
CA THR A 125 30.65 5.55 3.22
C THR A 125 30.07 5.71 4.62
N LYS A 126 30.86 6.21 5.57
CA LYS A 126 30.38 6.53 6.93
C LYS A 126 29.15 7.45 6.92
N GLU A 127 29.08 8.40 5.99
CA GLU A 127 27.93 9.30 5.83
C GLU A 127 26.66 8.54 5.41
N GLN A 128 26.79 7.58 4.48
CA GLN A 128 25.66 6.75 4.06
C GLN A 128 25.17 5.85 5.20
N ILE A 129 26.08 5.26 5.97
CA ILE A 129 25.75 4.45 7.14
C ILE A 129 24.99 5.29 8.17
N GLU A 130 25.44 6.52 8.44
CA GLU A 130 24.78 7.39 9.42
C GLU A 130 23.38 7.81 8.97
N LYS A 131 23.19 8.15 7.67
CA LYS A 131 21.86 8.40 7.10
C LYS A 131 20.93 7.20 7.23
N ILE A 132 21.41 5.99 6.99
CA ILE A 132 20.60 4.77 7.16
C ILE A 132 20.18 4.61 8.62
N LYS A 133 21.10 4.81 9.57
CA LYS A 133 20.77 4.75 11.01
C LYS A 133 19.71 5.77 11.41
N GLU A 134 19.82 7.02 10.94
CA GLU A 134 18.82 8.05 11.20
C GLU A 134 17.43 7.66 10.68
N ILE A 135 17.36 7.06 9.49
CA ILE A 135 16.10 6.57 8.90
C ILE A 135 15.51 5.46 9.77
N VAL A 136 16.31 4.45 10.13
CA VAL A 136 15.86 3.32 10.95
C VAL A 136 15.40 3.78 12.33
N LEU A 137 16.09 4.74 12.94
CA LEU A 137 15.70 5.28 14.26
C LEU A 137 14.32 5.95 14.19
N ARG A 138 14.05 6.74 13.15
CA ARG A 138 12.74 7.39 12.94
C ARG A 138 11.62 6.38 12.73
N ASP A 139 11.88 5.31 11.98
CA ASP A 139 10.89 4.24 11.76
C ASP A 139 10.57 3.48 13.06
N LEU A 140 11.59 3.21 13.89
CA LEU A 140 11.40 2.58 15.21
C LEU A 140 10.62 3.48 16.18
N GLU A 141 10.92 4.77 16.20
CA GLU A 141 10.18 5.75 17.01
C GLU A 141 8.71 5.90 16.55
N ALA A 142 8.46 5.86 15.24
CA ALA A 142 7.11 5.88 14.69
C ALA A 142 6.30 4.63 15.07
N ASN A 143 6.92 3.45 15.09
CA ASN A 143 6.26 2.20 15.48
C ASN A 143 5.99 2.13 16.99
N ASN A 144 6.94 2.53 17.84
CA ASN A 144 6.74 2.56 19.30
C ASN A 144 5.64 3.55 19.73
N ASN A 145 5.52 4.68 19.03
CA ASN A 145 4.44 5.63 19.29
C ASN A 145 3.08 5.14 18.77
N LYS A 146 3.03 4.23 17.80
CA LYS A 146 1.77 3.55 17.42
C LYS A 146 1.36 2.55 18.50
N GLU A 147 2.28 1.71 18.97
CA GLU A 147 2.00 0.72 20.03
C GLU A 147 1.59 1.37 21.36
N ALA A 148 2.19 2.51 21.74
CA ALA A 148 1.86 3.21 22.99
C ALA A 148 0.51 3.98 22.97
N ASN A 149 -0.08 4.21 21.80
CA ASN A 149 -1.38 4.87 21.66
C ASN A 149 -2.54 3.86 21.47
N ASP A 150 -2.22 2.58 21.35
CA ASP A 150 -3.16 1.46 21.23
C ASP A 150 -3.37 0.69 22.57
N GLU A 151 -2.72 1.11 23.67
CA GLU A 151 -2.91 0.64 25.06
C GLU A 151 -3.80 1.58 25.90
#